data_AF-A0A7L4TKU0-F1
#
_entry.id   AF-A0A7L4TKU0-F1
#
_cell.length_a   1.000
_cell.length_b   1.000
_cell.length_c   1.000
_cell.angle_alpha   90.00
_cell.angle_beta   90.00
_cell.angle_gamma   90.00
#
_symmetry.space_group_name_H-M   'P 1'
#
loop_
_entity.id
_entity.type
_entity.pdbx_description
1 polymer ?
#
loop_
_entity_poly.entity_id
_entity_poly.type
_entity_poly.pdbx_seq_one_letter_code
_entity_poly.pdbx_strand_id
1 'polypeptide(L)'
;MQFKSEKWKTNKASTTQSSILAQASLTGEEYENPFIVFENAFAEHSLADFEFFLCEVIHLALRPTIVEFDSDLLTPYIHVIKMLDASQLLLESEVEKMA
;
A
#
# COMPACT_ATOMS: atom_id res chain seq x y z
N MET A 1 15.83 27.14 3.84
CA MET A 1 15.18 26.08 4.65
C MET A 1 15.78 24.75 4.22
N GLN A 2 16.49 24.06 5.10
CA GLN A 2 17.14 22.78 4.78
C GLN A 2 16.24 21.64 5.27
N PHE A 3 15.67 20.86 4.35
CA PHE A 3 14.97 19.62 4.69
C PHE A 3 16.02 18.59 5.10
N LYS A 4 16.09 18.27 6.39
CA LYS A 4 16.84 17.10 6.88
C LYS A 4 16.03 15.85 6.51
N SER A 5 16.50 15.09 5.53
CA SER A 5 16.02 13.74 5.29
C SER A 5 16.53 12.85 6.43
N GLU A 6 15.67 12.54 7.40
CA GLU A 6 15.98 11.54 8.42
C GLU A 6 16.02 10.17 7.74
N LYS A 7 17.23 9.66 7.53
CA LYS A 7 17.44 8.31 6.98
C LYS A 7 17.11 7.31 8.08
N TRP A 8 15.98 6.62 7.92
CA TRP A 8 15.62 5.46 8.73
C TRP A 8 16.75 4.41 8.66
N LYS A 9 17.29 4.01 9.80
CA LYS A 9 18.26 2.91 9.90
C LYS A 9 17.56 1.70 10.49
N THR A 10 17.08 0.80 9.64
CA THR A 10 16.57 -0.51 10.02
C THR A 10 17.73 -1.39 10.52
N ASN A 11 17.62 -1.87 11.76
CA ASN A 11 18.59 -2.76 12.38
C ASN A 11 18.53 -4.16 11.72
N LYS A 12 19.61 -4.55 11.04
CA LYS A 12 19.72 -5.79 10.23
C LYS A 12 19.86 -7.10 11.02
N ALA A 13 19.56 -7.15 12.31
CA ALA A 13 20.06 -8.23 13.18
C ALA A 13 18.99 -8.95 14.01
N SER A 14 17.85 -9.33 13.43
CA SER A 14 17.04 -10.50 13.88
C SER A 14 15.98 -11.01 12.89
N THR A 15 15.89 -10.44 11.68
CA THR A 15 14.62 -10.29 10.95
C THR A 15 14.28 -11.38 9.92
N THR A 16 15.02 -12.47 9.76
CA THR A 16 14.89 -13.29 8.53
C THR A 16 13.62 -14.15 8.40
N GLN A 17 12.89 -14.43 9.49
CA GLN A 17 11.60 -15.16 9.41
C GLN A 17 10.38 -14.29 9.73
N SER A 18 10.53 -13.23 10.53
CA SER A 18 9.49 -12.22 10.75
C SER A 18 9.34 -11.28 9.56
N SER A 19 10.41 -11.04 8.78
CA SER A 19 10.42 -10.11 7.64
C SER A 19 9.50 -10.53 6.49
N ILE A 20 9.38 -11.82 6.17
CA ILE A 20 8.57 -12.25 5.00
C ILE A 20 7.07 -12.12 5.30
N LEU A 21 6.65 -12.43 6.53
CA LEU A 21 5.26 -12.20 6.96
C LEU A 21 4.97 -10.72 7.16
N ALA A 22 5.95 -9.94 7.62
CA ALA A 22 5.81 -8.48 7.75
C ALA A 22 5.72 -7.76 6.40
N GLN A 23 6.26 -8.34 5.33
CA GLN A 23 6.29 -7.72 4.02
C GLN A 23 4.92 -7.75 3.30
N ALA A 24 4.02 -8.65 3.68
CA ALA A 24 2.66 -8.75 3.15
C ALA A 24 2.62 -8.69 1.59
N SER A 25 1.91 -7.73 1.00
CA SER A 25 1.85 -7.55 -0.47
C SER A 25 3.00 -6.71 -1.05
N LEU A 26 3.86 -6.14 -0.22
CA LEU A 26 4.91 -5.21 -0.63
C LEU A 26 6.09 -5.96 -1.28
N THR A 27 6.76 -5.33 -2.22
CA THR A 27 8.10 -5.76 -2.66
C THR A 27 9.16 -5.41 -1.62
N GLY A 28 10.37 -5.95 -1.75
CA GLY A 28 11.44 -5.65 -0.78
C GLY A 28 11.83 -4.17 -0.78
N GLU A 29 11.74 -3.52 -1.95
CA GLU A 29 11.98 -2.09 -2.08
C GLU A 29 10.88 -1.27 -1.38
N GLU A 30 9.62 -1.62 -1.63
CA GLU A 30 8.45 -0.99 -1.00
C GLU A 30 8.40 -1.22 0.51
N TYR A 31 8.90 -2.35 1.01
CA TYR A 31 8.99 -2.62 2.44
C TYR A 31 10.07 -1.76 3.12
N GLU A 32 11.23 -1.59 2.50
CA GLU A 32 12.29 -0.71 3.04
C GLU A 32 11.90 0.78 2.97
N ASN A 33 11.06 1.17 2.00
CA ASN A 33 10.53 2.51 1.86
C ASN A 33 9.03 2.50 1.51
N PRO A 34 8.10 2.47 2.47
CA PRO A 34 6.67 2.39 2.18
C PRO A 34 6.10 3.60 1.41
N PHE A 35 6.79 4.73 1.35
CA PHE A 35 6.30 5.92 0.63
C PHE A 35 6.23 5.73 -0.89
N ILE A 36 7.15 4.93 -1.48
CA ILE A 36 7.14 4.69 -2.93
C ILE A 36 5.91 3.91 -3.39
N VAL A 37 5.22 3.19 -2.49
CA VAL A 37 3.95 2.54 -2.82
C VAL A 37 2.89 3.57 -3.24
N PHE A 38 2.80 4.68 -2.51
CA PHE A 38 1.88 5.77 -2.83
C PHE A 38 2.31 6.49 -4.10
N GLU A 39 3.62 6.74 -4.28
CA GLU A 39 4.13 7.37 -5.49
C GLU A 39 3.81 6.54 -6.75
N ASN A 40 4.00 5.22 -6.68
CA ASN A 40 3.67 4.30 -7.77
C ASN A 40 2.16 4.26 -8.06
N ALA A 41 1.34 4.17 -7.01
CA ALA A 41 -0.12 4.17 -7.15
C ALA A 41 -0.63 5.45 -7.83
N PHE A 42 -0.16 6.62 -7.38
CA PHE A 42 -0.58 7.91 -7.92
C PHE A 42 0.11 8.34 -9.22
N ALA A 43 1.16 7.63 -9.64
CA ALA A 43 1.75 7.79 -10.97
C ALA A 43 0.84 7.18 -12.06
N GLU A 44 0.07 6.14 -11.72
CA GLU A 44 -0.81 5.42 -12.65
C GLU A 44 -2.28 5.83 -12.51
N HIS A 45 -2.75 6.10 -11.30
CA HIS A 45 -4.16 6.36 -11.00
C HIS A 45 -4.32 7.68 -10.24
N SER A 46 -5.31 8.48 -10.60
CA SER A 46 -5.69 9.65 -9.81
C SER A 46 -6.48 9.24 -8.57
N LEU A 47 -6.63 10.16 -7.61
CA LEU A 47 -7.53 9.95 -6.47
C LEU A 47 -8.96 9.65 -6.92
N ALA A 48 -9.44 10.34 -7.97
CA ALA A 48 -10.78 10.13 -8.51
C ALA A 48 -10.95 8.72 -9.10
N ASP A 49 -9.90 8.14 -9.69
CA ASP A 49 -9.93 6.76 -10.20
C ASP A 49 -10.05 5.76 -9.06
N PHE A 50 -9.37 5.98 -7.93
CA PHE A 50 -9.53 5.15 -6.73
C PHE A 50 -10.92 5.30 -6.10
N GLU A 51 -11.47 6.52 -6.02
CA GLU A 51 -12.84 6.73 -5.54
C GLU A 51 -13.86 6.02 -6.43
N PHE A 52 -13.72 6.14 -7.75
CA PHE A 52 -14.56 5.43 -8.71
C PHE A 52 -14.45 3.91 -8.54
N PHE A 53 -13.23 3.38 -8.46
CA PHE A 53 -12.99 1.96 -8.21
C PHE A 53 -13.70 1.46 -6.95
N LEU A 54 -13.59 2.18 -5.82
CA LEU A 54 -14.25 1.80 -4.57
C LEU A 54 -15.79 1.79 -4.70
N CYS A 55 -16.35 2.78 -5.41
CA CYS A 55 -17.79 2.79 -5.72
C CYS A 55 -18.20 1.57 -6.55
N GLU A 56 -17.43 1.23 -7.58
CA GLU A 56 -17.71 0.07 -8.45
C GLU A 56 -17.62 -1.25 -7.68
N VAL A 57 -16.62 -1.41 -6.81
CA VAL A 57 -16.48 -2.61 -5.95
C VAL A 57 -17.69 -2.77 -5.03
N ILE A 58 -18.15 -1.69 -4.40
CA ILE A 58 -19.35 -1.72 -3.54
C ILE A 58 -20.59 -2.04 -4.39
N HIS A 59 -20.73 -1.40 -5.55
CA HIS A 59 -21.85 -1.65 -6.45
C HIS A 59 -21.93 -3.12 -6.87
N LEU A 60 -20.78 -3.73 -7.20
CA LEU A 60 -20.67 -5.13 -7.56
C LEU A 60 -21.01 -6.05 -6.37
N ALA A 61 -20.46 -5.78 -5.19
CA ALA A 61 -20.69 -6.61 -4.01
C ALA A 61 -22.17 -6.67 -3.59
N LEU A 62 -22.95 -5.63 -3.92
CA LEU A 62 -24.38 -5.55 -3.59
C LEU A 62 -25.29 -6.12 -4.69
N ARG A 63 -24.76 -6.51 -5.84
CA ARG A 63 -25.57 -7.03 -6.94
C ARG A 63 -25.89 -8.52 -6.79
N PRO A 64 -27.11 -8.95 -7.15
CA PRO A 64 -27.51 -10.37 -7.10
C PRO A 64 -26.99 -11.19 -8.29
N THR A 65 -26.38 -10.57 -9.30
CA THR A 65 -25.88 -11.22 -10.52
C THR A 65 -24.56 -10.62 -10.96
N ILE A 66 -23.65 -11.48 -11.41
CA ILE A 66 -22.32 -11.12 -11.91
C ILE A 66 -22.45 -10.65 -13.37
N VAL A 67 -21.85 -9.51 -13.69
CA VAL A 67 -21.73 -8.95 -15.04
C VAL A 67 -20.24 -8.74 -15.32
N GLU A 68 -19.80 -8.99 -16.55
CA GLU A 68 -18.43 -8.65 -16.98
C GLU A 68 -18.27 -7.14 -17.09
N PHE A 69 -17.14 -6.63 -16.59
CA PHE A 69 -16.78 -5.22 -16.70
C PHE A 69 -15.74 -5.04 -17.80
N ASP A 70 -15.92 -3.99 -18.60
CA ASP A 70 -14.92 -3.57 -19.60
C ASP A 70 -13.76 -2.77 -18.97
N SER A 71 -13.86 -2.43 -17.69
CA SER A 71 -12.89 -1.61 -16.94
C SER A 71 -11.90 -2.47 -16.16
N ASP A 72 -10.63 -2.07 -16.12
CA ASP A 72 -9.62 -2.71 -15.26
C ASP A 72 -9.87 -2.38 -13.78
N LEU A 73 -10.43 -3.34 -13.05
CA LEU A 73 -10.61 -3.26 -11.59
C LEU A 73 -9.47 -3.95 -10.83
N LEU A 74 -8.60 -4.70 -11.51
CA LEU A 74 -7.56 -5.49 -10.85
C LEU A 74 -6.37 -4.62 -10.46
N THR A 75 -5.94 -3.73 -11.34
CA THR A 75 -4.82 -2.82 -11.06
C THR A 75 -5.09 -1.88 -9.88
N PRO A 76 -6.22 -1.13 -9.83
CA PRO A 76 -6.51 -0.29 -8.66
C PRO A 76 -6.72 -1.12 -7.38
N TYR A 77 -7.24 -2.34 -7.46
CA TYR A 77 -7.29 -3.25 -6.32
C TYR A 77 -5.90 -3.57 -5.75
N ILE A 78 -4.94 -3.94 -6.61
CA ILE A 78 -3.57 -4.25 -6.19
C ILE A 78 -2.92 -3.03 -5.51
N HIS A 79 -3.07 -1.83 -6.10
CA HIS A 79 -2.54 -0.60 -5.50
C HIS A 79 -3.16 -0.31 -4.13
N VAL A 80 -4.48 -0.47 -3.96
CA VAL A 80 -5.16 -0.27 -2.67
C VAL A 80 -4.62 -1.23 -1.61
N ILE A 81 -4.47 -2.53 -1.92
CA ILE A 81 -3.94 -3.51 -0.96
C ILE A 81 -2.52 -3.14 -0.53
N LYS A 82 -1.65 -2.79 -1.48
CA LYS A 82 -0.28 -2.35 -1.16
C LYS A 82 -0.27 -1.07 -0.31
N MET A 83 -1.10 -0.08 -0.64
CA MET A 83 -1.19 1.16 0.15
C MET A 83 -1.66 0.89 1.59
N LEU A 84 -2.54 -0.09 1.82
CA LEU A 84 -2.95 -0.50 3.16
C LEU A 84 -1.81 -1.14 3.94
N ASP A 85 -1.08 -2.08 3.33
CA ASP A 85 0.07 -2.72 3.97
C ASP A 85 1.18 -1.71 4.28
N ALA A 86 1.46 -0.78 3.36
CA ALA A 86 2.42 0.31 3.56
C ALA A 86 1.99 1.26 4.69
N SER A 87 0.69 1.55 4.79
CA SER A 87 0.13 2.37 5.87
C SER A 87 0.30 1.70 7.24
N GLN A 88 0.05 0.39 7.31
CA GLN A 88 0.25 -0.38 8.54
C GLN A 88 1.73 -0.37 8.96
N LEU A 89 2.65 -0.59 8.01
CA LEU A 89 4.08 -0.55 8.27
C LEU A 89 4.54 0.82 8.80
N LEU A 90 4.05 1.91 8.20
CA LEU A 90 4.33 3.27 8.66
C LEU A 90 3.83 3.49 10.10
N LEU A 91 2.63 3.02 10.42
CA LEU A 91 2.05 3.11 11.76
C LEU A 91 2.89 2.36 12.80
N GLU A 92 3.29 1.12 12.51
CA GLU A 92 4.12 0.30 13.39
C GLU A 92 5.50 0.93 13.61
N SER A 93 6.06 1.54 12.56
CA SER A 93 7.36 2.21 12.62
C SER A 93 7.33 3.43 13.58
N GLU A 94 6.28 4.25 13.55
CA GLU A 94 6.14 5.39 14.46
C GLU A 94 5.92 4.96 15.91
N VAL A 95 5.26 3.83 16.13
CA VAL A 95 5.09 3.23 17.47
C VAL A 95 6.43 2.76 18.04
N GLU A 96 7.30 2.15 17.23
CA GLU A 96 8.64 1.72 17.65
C GLU A 96 9.56 2.90 17.98
N LYS A 97 9.39 4.06 17.34
CA LYS A 97 10.14 5.29 17.66
C LYS A 97 9.77 5.93 19.00
N MET A 98 8.56 5.68 19.52
CA MET A 98 8.05 6.28 20.75
C MET A 98 8.23 5.38 21.99
N ALA A 99 8.59 4.11 21.81
CA ALA A 99 8.83 3.12 22.86
C ALA A 99 10.29 3.09 23.32
#